data_AF-A0A7S4NM17-F1
#
_entry.id   AF-A0A7S4NM17-F1
#
_cell.length_a   1.000
_cell.length_b   1.000
_cell.length_c   1.000
_cell.angle_alpha   90.00
_cell.angle_beta   90.00
_cell.angle_gamma   90.00
#
_symmetry.space_group_name_H-M   'P 1'
#
loop_
_entity.id
_entity.type
_entity.pdbx_description
1 polymer ?
#
loop_
_entity_poly.entity_id
_entity_poly.type
_entity_poly.pdbx_seq_one_letter_code
_entity_poly.pdbx_strand_id
1 'polypeptide(L)'
;SDDRIIIFTSGTTGMPKGVRLSYDSYVCNRNTFESFLLPNLSSEKKKNEEEEGSPASPPPFSAVITNPMHHTNSTSISDWCLRKPKARLHLLSRYTTPYWKVVVAAAGGVGVSEVVSGREAKSEEKERVLECLEKKFQENHSVICPLVSRHIDFLSDLTSSSRLPVDQTLLRSASRFTTFLLGSAPVGPSTVRRILDILGCLPTVRFGSTETCLQVMGTPHESNAPRDAGDALSGDRDTPLKGINLSDLSPAFQRKIRCMERGWGHGYKGEKCGGYY
;
A
#
# COMPACT_ATOMS: atom_id res chain seq x y z
N SER A 1 -30.30 2.52 -2.45
CA SER A 1 -29.28 2.19 -3.46
C SER A 1 -29.28 0.70 -3.66
N ASP A 2 -29.26 0.25 -4.92
CA ASP A 2 -29.32 -1.17 -5.27
C ASP A 2 -28.07 -1.91 -4.82
N ASP A 3 -28.21 -3.21 -4.62
CA ASP A 3 -27.07 -4.08 -4.37
C ASP A 3 -26.15 -4.12 -5.57
N ARG A 4 -24.86 -3.93 -5.31
CA ARG A 4 -23.81 -4.09 -6.31
C ARG A 4 -23.25 -5.50 -6.33
N ILE A 5 -23.05 -6.10 -5.16
CA ILE A 5 -22.43 -7.41 -5.01
C ILE A 5 -22.83 -8.06 -3.69
N ILE A 6 -22.89 -9.39 -3.70
CA ILE A 6 -23.00 -10.21 -2.50
C ILE A 6 -21.66 -10.90 -2.27
N ILE A 7 -21.06 -10.70 -1.09
CA ILE A 7 -19.79 -11.33 -0.70
C ILE A 7 -20.04 -12.30 0.45
N PHE A 8 -19.70 -13.57 0.27
CA PHE A 8 -19.84 -14.57 1.33
C PHE A 8 -18.66 -14.51 2.30
N THR A 9 -18.95 -14.48 3.60
CA THR A 9 -17.94 -14.64 4.65
C THR A 9 -17.44 -16.09 4.71
N SER A 10 -16.20 -16.29 5.17
CA SER A 10 -15.54 -17.60 5.15
C SER A 10 -16.14 -18.67 6.06
N GLY A 11 -17.18 -18.36 6.85
CA GLY A 11 -17.88 -19.34 7.69
C GLY A 11 -17.07 -19.92 8.85
N THR A 12 -16.00 -19.24 9.30
CA THR A 12 -15.12 -19.78 10.36
C THR A 12 -15.81 -19.96 11.71
N THR A 13 -16.97 -19.34 11.93
CA THR A 13 -17.78 -19.45 13.15
C THR A 13 -19.20 -20.01 12.90
N GLY A 14 -19.46 -20.59 11.73
CA GLY A 14 -20.77 -21.15 11.38
C GLY A 14 -21.05 -21.12 9.88
N MET A 15 -22.32 -21.10 9.50
CA MET A 15 -22.70 -21.05 8.08
C MET A 15 -22.21 -19.75 7.42
N PRO A 16 -21.65 -19.81 6.20
CA PRO A 16 -21.32 -18.62 5.41
C PRO A 16 -22.52 -17.69 5.30
N LYS A 17 -22.30 -16.39 5.48
CA LYS A 17 -23.33 -15.36 5.32
C LYS A 17 -23.01 -14.50 4.11
N GLY A 18 -24.00 -14.29 3.24
CA GLY A 18 -23.86 -13.38 2.09
C GLY A 18 -24.03 -11.94 2.54
N VAL A 19 -23.00 -11.12 2.49
CA VAL A 19 -23.07 -9.70 2.82
C VAL A 19 -23.47 -8.92 1.58
N ARG A 20 -24.56 -8.15 1.66
CA ARG A 20 -25.07 -7.32 0.56
C ARG A 20 -24.42 -5.94 0.60
N LEU A 21 -23.62 -5.61 -0.41
CA LEU A 21 -22.95 -4.32 -0.54
C LEU A 21 -23.57 -3.52 -1.70
N SER A 22 -24.03 -2.30 -1.41
CA SER A 22 -24.67 -1.42 -2.38
C SER A 22 -23.66 -0.64 -3.22
N TYR A 23 -24.12 0.05 -4.26
CA TYR A 23 -23.28 1.02 -4.96
C TYR A 23 -22.77 2.14 -4.04
N ASP A 24 -23.60 2.61 -3.10
CA ASP A 24 -23.25 3.68 -2.16
C ASP A 24 -22.15 3.23 -1.21
N SER A 25 -22.15 1.97 -0.78
CA SER A 25 -21.07 1.37 0.01
C SER A 25 -19.72 1.47 -0.69
N TYR A 26 -19.67 1.27 -2.01
CA TYR A 26 -18.45 1.39 -2.81
C TYR A 26 -18.06 2.85 -3.05
N VAL A 27 -19.02 3.76 -3.21
CA VAL A 27 -18.77 5.21 -3.29
C VAL A 27 -18.16 5.73 -1.99
N CYS A 28 -18.73 5.37 -0.85
CA CYS A 28 -18.22 5.71 0.48
C CYS A 28 -16.79 5.18 0.68
N ASN A 29 -16.56 3.92 0.34
CA ASN A 29 -15.25 3.30 0.47
C ASN A 29 -14.20 3.93 -0.45
N ARG A 30 -14.55 4.25 -1.70
CA ARG A 30 -13.70 5.03 -2.61
C ARG A 30 -13.31 6.37 -1.99
N ASN A 31 -14.28 7.16 -1.53
CA ASN A 31 -14.02 8.48 -0.96
C ASN A 31 -13.08 8.37 0.27
N THR A 32 -13.24 7.29 1.03
CA THR A 32 -12.34 6.94 2.12
C THR A 32 -10.93 6.65 1.60
N PHE A 33 -10.74 5.79 0.60
CA PHE A 33 -9.41 5.52 0.04
C PHE A 33 -8.76 6.75 -0.57
N GLU A 34 -9.51 7.63 -1.23
CA GLU A 34 -8.93 8.83 -1.84
C GLU A 34 -8.44 9.81 -0.77
N SER A 35 -9.22 10.03 0.30
CA SER A 35 -8.79 10.86 1.42
C SER A 35 -7.67 10.22 2.25
N PHE A 36 -7.69 8.89 2.37
CA PHE A 36 -6.80 8.14 3.24
C PHE A 36 -5.49 7.73 2.59
N LEU A 37 -5.49 7.26 1.34
CA LEU A 37 -4.33 6.66 0.66
C LEU A 37 -3.70 7.58 -0.39
N LEU A 38 -4.37 8.68 -0.76
CA LEU A 38 -3.87 9.66 -1.73
C LEU A 38 -3.94 11.09 -1.16
N PRO A 39 -3.39 11.38 0.04
CA PRO A 39 -3.63 12.67 0.70
C PRO A 39 -3.01 13.87 -0.02
N ASN A 40 -2.11 13.66 -0.99
CA ASN A 40 -1.59 14.73 -1.88
C ASN A 40 -2.70 15.39 -2.71
N LEU A 41 -3.93 14.86 -2.67
CA LEU A 41 -5.14 15.50 -3.17
C LEU A 41 -5.66 16.67 -2.31
N SER A 42 -5.25 16.78 -1.05
CA SER A 42 -6.01 17.56 -0.07
C SER A 42 -5.41 18.91 0.35
N SER A 43 -4.12 19.18 0.15
CA SER A 43 -3.47 20.30 0.85
C SER A 43 -2.59 21.26 0.03
N GLU A 44 -1.88 20.83 -1.01
CA GLU A 44 -0.98 21.75 -1.76
C GLU A 44 -1.53 22.16 -3.13
N LYS A 45 -2.23 21.25 -3.84
CA LYS A 45 -2.80 21.56 -5.16
C LYS A 45 -4.05 22.44 -5.13
N LYS A 46 -4.87 22.34 -4.08
CA LYS A 46 -6.01 23.25 -3.86
C LYS A 46 -5.60 24.72 -3.75
N LYS A 47 -4.36 25.03 -3.36
CA LYS A 47 -3.89 26.42 -3.26
C LYS A 47 -3.41 27.01 -4.58
N ASN A 48 -2.94 26.19 -5.52
CA ASN A 48 -2.38 26.66 -6.80
C ASN A 48 -3.35 26.52 -7.98
N GLU A 49 -4.36 25.64 -7.88
CA GLU A 49 -5.31 25.37 -8.98
C GLU A 49 -6.63 26.17 -8.86
N GLU A 50 -6.78 27.02 -7.85
CA GLU A 50 -7.83 28.07 -7.84
C GLU A 50 -7.51 29.21 -8.84
N GLU A 51 -6.26 29.32 -9.34
CA GLU A 51 -5.84 30.35 -10.29
C GLU A 51 -5.94 29.94 -11.78
N GLU A 52 -6.02 28.65 -12.11
CA GLU A 52 -6.23 28.16 -13.48
C GLU A 52 -7.38 27.14 -13.50
N GLY A 53 -8.52 27.53 -14.08
CA GLY A 53 -9.82 26.83 -14.04
C GLY A 53 -9.93 25.44 -14.69
N SER A 54 -8.92 24.58 -14.55
CA SER A 54 -9.00 23.15 -14.85
C SER A 54 -9.05 22.35 -13.56
N PRO A 55 -10.08 21.51 -13.31
CA PRO A 55 -10.12 20.69 -12.11
C PRO A 55 -8.91 19.75 -12.12
N ALA A 56 -8.09 19.81 -11.07
CA ALA A 56 -6.98 18.88 -10.86
C ALA A 56 -7.44 17.45 -11.12
N SER A 57 -6.88 16.80 -12.13
CA SER A 57 -7.06 15.36 -12.21
C SER A 57 -6.32 14.76 -10.99
N PRO A 58 -6.99 13.93 -10.17
CA PRO A 58 -6.37 13.25 -9.05
C PRO A 58 -5.12 12.47 -9.51
N PRO A 59 -4.06 12.38 -8.67
CA PRO A 59 -2.82 11.73 -9.08
C PRO A 59 -3.08 10.28 -9.47
N PRO A 60 -2.41 9.77 -10.53
CA PRO A 60 -2.56 8.39 -10.95
C PRO A 60 -1.97 7.47 -9.88
N PHE A 61 -2.57 6.29 -9.71
CA PHE A 61 -2.05 5.26 -8.80
C PHE A 61 -2.06 3.88 -9.46
N SER A 62 -1.24 2.98 -8.95
CA SER A 62 -1.24 1.57 -9.35
C SER A 62 -1.70 0.70 -8.18
N ALA A 63 -2.66 -0.21 -8.40
CA ALA A 63 -3.04 -1.23 -7.44
C ALA A 63 -2.43 -2.58 -7.81
N VAL A 64 -1.72 -3.23 -6.89
CA VAL A 64 -1.15 -4.57 -7.10
C VAL A 64 -1.88 -5.57 -6.21
N ILE A 65 -2.81 -6.32 -6.79
CA ILE A 65 -3.75 -7.19 -6.06
C ILE A 65 -3.41 -8.66 -6.30
N THR A 66 -3.25 -9.41 -5.21
CA THR A 66 -3.08 -10.88 -5.21
C THR A 66 -4.20 -11.62 -4.48
N ASN A 67 -5.04 -10.90 -3.73
CA ASN A 67 -6.19 -11.48 -3.06
C ASN A 67 -7.21 -12.00 -4.09
N PRO A 68 -7.88 -13.13 -3.83
CA PRO A 68 -8.94 -13.63 -4.70
C PRO A 68 -10.06 -12.59 -4.91
N MET A 69 -10.67 -12.57 -6.10
CA MET A 69 -11.70 -11.58 -6.43
C MET A 69 -13.00 -11.73 -5.61
N HIS A 70 -13.22 -12.86 -4.94
CA HIS A 70 -14.34 -13.02 -4.01
C HIS A 70 -14.07 -12.39 -2.63
N HIS A 71 -12.86 -11.88 -2.38
CA HIS A 71 -12.51 -11.23 -1.12
C HIS A 71 -12.79 -9.72 -1.18
N THR A 72 -13.36 -9.15 -0.11
CA THR A 72 -13.72 -7.70 -0.06
C THR A 72 -12.54 -6.76 -0.36
N ASN A 73 -11.31 -7.08 0.07
CA ASN A 73 -10.10 -6.34 -0.35
C ASN A 73 -10.04 -6.12 -1.86
N SER A 74 -10.16 -7.20 -2.64
CA SER A 74 -9.97 -7.16 -4.09
C SER A 74 -11.10 -6.43 -4.76
N THR A 75 -12.35 -6.68 -4.36
CA THR A 75 -13.51 -6.04 -4.98
C THR A 75 -13.50 -4.53 -4.73
N SER A 76 -13.26 -4.09 -3.50
CA SER A 76 -13.22 -2.68 -3.12
C SER A 76 -12.08 -1.92 -3.81
N ILE A 77 -10.85 -2.46 -3.80
CA ILE A 77 -9.69 -1.78 -4.39
C ILE A 77 -9.75 -1.80 -5.92
N SER A 78 -10.19 -2.90 -6.53
CA SER A 78 -10.35 -2.97 -7.99
C SER A 78 -11.49 -2.09 -8.49
N ASP A 79 -12.63 -2.02 -7.79
CA ASP A 79 -13.71 -1.09 -8.15
C ASP A 79 -13.24 0.36 -8.12
N TRP A 80 -12.52 0.75 -7.06
CA TRP A 80 -11.92 2.07 -6.98
C TRP A 80 -10.96 2.32 -8.15
N CYS A 81 -10.04 1.39 -8.41
CA CYS A 81 -9.05 1.51 -9.48
C CYS A 81 -9.70 1.65 -10.87
N LEU A 82 -10.71 0.83 -11.17
CA LEU A 82 -11.39 0.83 -12.47
C LEU A 82 -12.19 2.11 -12.75
N ARG A 83 -12.60 2.83 -11.69
CA ARG A 83 -13.33 4.10 -11.81
C ARG A 83 -12.40 5.32 -11.89
N LYS A 84 -11.08 5.13 -11.74
CA LYS A 84 -10.13 6.23 -11.67
C LYS A 84 -9.36 6.36 -12.99
N PRO A 85 -9.49 7.50 -13.70
CA PRO A 85 -8.69 7.74 -14.91
C PRO A 85 -7.20 7.60 -14.62
N LYS A 86 -6.46 6.97 -15.54
CA LYS A 86 -5.01 6.74 -15.47
C LYS A 86 -4.54 5.87 -14.30
N ALA A 87 -5.44 5.27 -13.52
CA ALA A 87 -5.05 4.25 -12.57
C ALA A 87 -4.72 2.94 -13.29
N ARG A 88 -3.80 2.15 -12.71
CA ARG A 88 -3.35 0.87 -13.27
C ARG A 88 -3.66 -0.26 -12.30
N LEU A 89 -4.32 -1.30 -12.80
CA LEU A 89 -4.66 -2.47 -12.01
C LEU A 89 -3.77 -3.65 -12.42
N HIS A 90 -2.91 -4.10 -11.51
CA HIS A 90 -2.10 -5.30 -11.65
C HIS A 90 -2.77 -6.44 -10.86
N LEU A 91 -3.47 -7.34 -11.56
CA LEU A 91 -4.09 -8.52 -10.97
C LEU A 91 -3.17 -9.73 -11.10
N LEU A 92 -2.87 -10.37 -9.98
CA LEU A 92 -2.08 -11.60 -9.92
C LEU A 92 -2.96 -12.73 -9.43
N SER A 93 -2.92 -13.87 -10.12
CA SER A 93 -3.71 -15.06 -9.75
C SER A 93 -3.28 -15.68 -8.41
N ARG A 94 -2.05 -15.40 -7.98
CA ARG A 94 -1.46 -15.89 -6.73
C ARG A 94 -0.27 -15.04 -6.31
N TYR A 95 -0.05 -14.97 -5.00
CA TYR A 95 1.18 -14.43 -4.44
C TYR A 95 2.34 -15.43 -4.62
N THR A 96 3.42 -15.00 -5.26
CA THR A 96 4.62 -15.80 -5.57
C THR A 96 5.87 -14.93 -5.50
N THR A 97 7.06 -15.53 -5.57
CA THR A 97 8.34 -14.80 -5.55
C THR A 97 8.37 -13.57 -6.47
N PRO A 98 7.96 -13.64 -7.76
CA PRO A 98 7.98 -12.49 -8.67
C PRO A 98 7.11 -11.28 -8.26
N TYR A 99 6.22 -11.42 -7.27
CA TYR A 99 5.39 -10.32 -6.77
C TYR A 99 6.20 -9.04 -6.50
N TRP A 100 7.37 -9.17 -5.88
CA TRP A 100 8.20 -8.03 -5.51
C TRP A 100 8.82 -7.32 -6.72
N LYS A 101 9.07 -8.03 -7.83
CA LYS A 101 9.40 -7.38 -9.11
C LYS A 101 8.22 -6.59 -9.66
N VAL A 102 7.01 -7.12 -9.55
CA VAL A 102 5.79 -6.43 -10.01
C VAL A 102 5.57 -5.14 -9.23
N VAL A 103 5.83 -5.12 -7.92
CA VAL A 103 5.76 -3.90 -7.11
C VAL A 103 6.74 -2.83 -7.63
N VAL A 104 8.00 -3.20 -7.87
CA VAL A 104 9.00 -2.27 -8.42
C VAL A 104 8.63 -1.80 -9.83
N ALA A 105 8.13 -2.70 -10.67
CA ALA A 105 7.68 -2.38 -12.02
C ALA A 105 6.51 -1.38 -12.02
N ALA A 106 5.51 -1.63 -11.18
CA ALA A 106 4.35 -0.75 -11.01
C ALA A 106 4.78 0.63 -10.48
N ALA A 107 5.70 0.66 -9.51
CA ALA A 107 6.27 1.87 -8.94
C ALA A 107 7.04 2.70 -9.98
N GLY A 108 7.90 2.07 -10.78
CA GLY A 108 8.68 2.74 -11.82
C GLY A 108 7.90 3.01 -13.10
N GLY A 109 6.71 2.42 -13.25
CA GLY A 109 5.94 2.45 -14.48
C GLY A 109 6.65 1.76 -15.66
N VAL A 110 7.48 0.76 -15.38
CA VAL A 110 8.27 -0.03 -16.34
C VAL A 110 7.70 -1.44 -16.49
N GLY A 111 8.12 -2.18 -17.52
CA GLY A 111 7.78 -3.59 -17.68
C GLY A 111 8.41 -4.48 -16.60
N VAL A 112 7.74 -5.56 -16.21
CA VAL A 112 8.27 -6.52 -15.21
C VAL A 112 9.58 -7.17 -15.67
N SER A 113 9.73 -7.37 -16.99
CA SER A 113 10.96 -7.89 -17.61
C SER A 113 12.14 -6.90 -17.52
N GLU A 114 11.85 -5.60 -17.38
CA GLU A 114 12.86 -4.55 -17.23
C GLU A 114 13.33 -4.43 -15.78
N VAL A 115 12.59 -4.99 -14.81
CA VAL A 115 13.03 -5.03 -13.42
C VAL A 115 14.06 -6.12 -13.24
N VAL A 116 15.30 -5.67 -13.06
CA VAL A 116 16.49 -6.52 -12.98
C VAL A 116 16.39 -7.52 -11.81
N SER A 117 16.94 -8.72 -12.03
CA SER A 117 16.91 -9.81 -11.07
C SER A 117 18.25 -9.97 -10.34
N GLY A 118 18.21 -10.02 -9.01
CA GLY A 118 19.34 -10.50 -8.20
C GLY A 118 20.58 -9.59 -8.14
N ARG A 119 21.69 -10.16 -7.66
CA ARG A 119 22.98 -9.47 -7.39
C ARG A 119 23.80 -9.15 -8.64
N GLU A 120 23.41 -9.66 -9.80
CA GLU A 120 24.14 -9.54 -11.07
C GLU A 120 23.52 -8.48 -12.02
N ALA A 121 22.65 -7.61 -11.48
CA ALA A 121 22.12 -6.50 -12.24
C ALA A 121 23.26 -5.64 -12.79
N LYS A 122 23.30 -5.43 -14.12
CA LYS A 122 24.25 -4.48 -14.70
C LYS A 122 23.95 -3.09 -14.11
N SER A 123 24.99 -2.35 -13.73
CA SER A 123 24.85 -1.04 -13.08
C SER A 123 23.93 -0.09 -13.87
N GLU A 124 24.00 -0.14 -15.20
CA GLU A 124 23.20 0.70 -16.10
C GLU A 124 21.70 0.39 -16.06
N GLU A 125 21.31 -0.89 -15.98
CA GLU A 125 19.89 -1.30 -15.91
C GLU A 125 19.27 -0.89 -14.57
N LYS A 126 20.04 -1.03 -13.49
CA LYS A 126 19.64 -0.58 -12.15
C LYS A 126 19.43 0.94 -12.12
N GLU A 127 20.37 1.70 -12.69
CA GLU A 127 20.27 3.16 -12.73
C GLU A 127 19.04 3.63 -13.52
N ARG A 128 18.76 3.02 -14.68
CA ARG A 128 17.57 3.33 -15.47
C ARG A 128 16.26 3.11 -14.69
N VAL A 129 16.16 2.04 -13.90
CA VAL A 129 14.96 1.80 -13.08
C VAL A 129 14.88 2.83 -11.95
N LEU A 130 16.00 3.20 -11.32
CA LEU A 130 16.04 4.25 -10.30
C LEU A 130 15.58 5.61 -10.85
N GLU A 131 16.05 6.01 -12.03
CA GLU A 131 15.60 7.23 -12.72
C GLU A 131 14.08 7.21 -12.97
N CYS A 132 13.54 6.06 -13.39
CA CYS A 132 12.10 5.91 -13.60
C CYS A 132 11.31 6.02 -12.30
N LEU A 133 11.81 5.42 -11.20
CA LEU A 133 11.21 5.54 -9.87
C LEU A 133 11.19 7.02 -9.41
N GLU A 134 12.29 7.75 -9.60
CA GLU A 134 12.39 9.15 -9.21
C GLU A 134 11.48 10.05 -10.04
N LYS A 135 11.38 9.81 -11.35
CA LYS A 135 10.42 10.50 -12.22
C LYS A 135 8.97 10.25 -11.77
N LYS A 136 8.63 8.99 -11.46
CA LYS A 136 7.29 8.64 -10.98
C LYS A 136 6.96 9.25 -9.63
N PHE A 137 7.96 9.39 -8.77
CA PHE A 137 7.85 10.11 -7.52
C PHE A 137 7.51 11.60 -7.74
N GLN A 138 8.20 12.28 -8.67
CA GLN A 138 7.89 13.66 -9.04
C GLN A 138 6.49 13.82 -9.64
N GLU A 139 5.99 12.80 -10.36
CA GLU A 139 4.62 12.74 -10.88
C GLU A 139 3.55 12.44 -9.80
N ASN A 140 3.94 12.34 -8.52
CA ASN A 140 3.06 11.96 -7.41
C ASN A 140 2.37 10.60 -7.60
N HIS A 141 3.00 9.65 -8.31
CA HIS A 141 2.45 8.32 -8.52
C HIS A 141 2.55 7.48 -7.24
N SER A 142 1.44 6.86 -6.83
CA SER A 142 1.38 5.99 -5.65
C SER A 142 1.10 4.55 -6.03
N VAL A 143 1.70 3.59 -5.31
CA VAL A 143 1.38 2.16 -5.48
C VAL A 143 0.64 1.65 -4.24
N ILE A 144 -0.46 0.93 -4.42
CA ILE A 144 -1.26 0.36 -3.33
C ILE A 144 -1.16 -1.17 -3.38
N CYS A 145 -0.64 -1.76 -2.32
CA CYS A 145 -0.35 -3.18 -2.20
C CYS A 145 -1.09 -3.77 -0.98
N PRO A 146 -2.33 -4.26 -1.12
CA PRO A 146 -3.00 -5.02 -0.07
C PRO A 146 -2.24 -6.33 0.20
N LEU A 147 -1.83 -6.52 1.46
CA LEU A 147 -1.05 -7.68 1.91
C LEU A 147 -1.59 -8.21 3.24
N VAL A 148 -1.19 -9.44 3.57
CA VAL A 148 -1.40 -10.06 4.89
C VAL A 148 -0.03 -10.38 5.51
N SER A 149 0.04 -10.56 6.82
CA SER A 149 1.30 -10.80 7.54
C SER A 149 2.13 -11.95 6.96
N ARG A 150 1.47 -13.01 6.48
CA ARG A 150 2.13 -14.16 5.83
C ARG A 150 2.93 -13.78 4.57
N HIS A 151 2.50 -12.77 3.81
CA HIS A 151 3.27 -12.27 2.66
C HIS A 151 4.59 -11.63 3.12
N ILE A 152 4.59 -10.99 4.29
CA ILE A 152 5.79 -10.39 4.88
C ILE A 152 6.72 -11.47 5.45
N ASP A 153 6.17 -12.51 6.05
CA ASP A 153 6.96 -13.66 6.50
C ASP A 153 7.69 -14.31 5.31
N PHE A 154 6.97 -14.53 4.20
CA PHE A 154 7.56 -15.04 2.97
C PHE A 154 8.64 -14.09 2.38
N LEU A 155 8.40 -12.77 2.38
CA LEU A 155 9.42 -11.80 1.98
C LEU A 155 10.67 -11.90 2.86
N SER A 156 10.50 -12.01 4.18
CA SER A 156 11.60 -12.17 5.13
C SER A 156 12.42 -13.42 4.81
N ASP A 157 11.77 -14.53 4.45
CA ASP A 157 12.45 -15.75 4.03
C ASP A 157 13.20 -15.56 2.71
N LEU A 158 12.62 -14.86 1.73
CA LEU A 158 13.32 -14.55 0.47
C LEU A 158 14.55 -13.69 0.71
N THR A 159 14.48 -12.68 1.57
CA THR A 159 15.61 -11.81 1.91
C THR A 159 16.71 -12.59 2.64
N SER A 160 16.37 -13.33 3.69
CA SER A 160 17.36 -14.08 4.50
C SER A 160 18.07 -15.18 3.70
N SER A 161 17.37 -15.78 2.74
CA SER A 161 17.93 -16.82 1.87
C SER A 161 18.51 -16.29 0.56
N SER A 162 18.64 -14.97 0.39
CA SER A 162 19.16 -14.34 -0.85
C SER A 162 18.42 -14.77 -2.13
N ARG A 163 17.11 -15.07 -2.02
CA ARG A 163 16.22 -15.46 -3.12
C ARG A 163 15.28 -14.34 -3.57
N LEU A 164 15.54 -13.11 -3.15
CA LEU A 164 14.77 -11.97 -3.64
C LEU A 164 14.86 -11.91 -5.17
N PRO A 165 13.72 -11.77 -5.86
CA PRO A 165 13.73 -11.71 -7.30
C PRO A 165 14.27 -10.38 -7.82
N VAL A 166 14.47 -9.38 -6.97
CA VAL A 166 14.83 -8.00 -7.33
C VAL A 166 15.92 -7.51 -6.40
N ASP A 167 16.74 -6.58 -6.88
CA ASP A 167 17.74 -5.88 -6.07
C ASP A 167 17.08 -5.17 -4.87
N GLN A 168 17.72 -5.31 -3.69
CA GLN A 168 17.18 -4.80 -2.42
C GLN A 168 17.11 -3.27 -2.38
N THR A 169 18.02 -2.57 -3.06
CA THR A 169 17.99 -1.11 -3.19
C THR A 169 16.79 -0.67 -4.02
N LEU A 170 16.53 -1.30 -5.16
CA LEU A 170 15.36 -1.00 -6.00
C LEU A 170 14.05 -1.23 -5.24
N LEU A 171 13.96 -2.34 -4.49
CA LEU A 171 12.77 -2.65 -3.69
C LEU A 171 12.54 -1.60 -2.59
N ARG A 172 13.59 -1.17 -1.87
CA ARG A 172 13.49 -0.10 -0.88
C ARG A 172 13.10 1.24 -1.51
N SER A 173 13.70 1.59 -2.65
CA SER A 173 13.36 2.83 -3.38
C SER A 173 11.89 2.85 -3.80
N ALA A 174 11.38 1.77 -4.41
CA ALA A 174 9.97 1.63 -4.75
C ALA A 174 9.04 1.67 -3.52
N SER A 175 9.51 1.15 -2.38
CA SER A 175 8.74 1.08 -1.14
C SER A 175 8.46 2.45 -0.51
N ARG A 176 9.25 3.48 -0.84
CA ARG A 176 9.08 4.86 -0.33
C ARG A 176 7.73 5.48 -0.70
N PHE A 177 7.14 5.07 -1.81
CA PHE A 177 5.85 5.56 -2.32
C PHE A 177 4.87 4.41 -2.61
N THR A 178 5.18 3.23 -2.09
CA THR A 178 4.26 2.10 -2.04
C THR A 178 3.58 2.07 -0.67
N THR A 179 2.26 1.96 -0.67
CA THR A 179 1.45 1.70 0.51
C THR A 179 1.22 0.21 0.65
N PHE A 180 1.96 -0.41 1.57
CA PHE A 180 1.68 -1.78 2.00
C PHE A 180 0.53 -1.76 2.99
N LEU A 181 -0.65 -2.18 2.53
CA LEU A 181 -1.89 -2.11 3.27
C LEU A 181 -2.17 -3.46 3.96
N LEU A 182 -2.01 -3.52 5.28
CA LEU A 182 -2.26 -4.73 6.07
C LEU A 182 -3.53 -4.62 6.91
N GLY A 183 -4.23 -5.74 7.08
CA GLY A 183 -5.44 -5.85 7.90
C GLY A 183 -6.53 -6.70 7.24
N SER A 184 -7.60 -7.04 7.96
CA SER A 184 -7.94 -6.62 9.33
C SER A 184 -7.44 -7.56 10.43
N ALA A 185 -6.81 -8.68 10.06
CA ALA A 185 -6.16 -9.55 11.03
C ALA A 185 -5.07 -8.78 11.82
N PRO A 186 -4.83 -9.12 13.10
CA PRO A 186 -3.83 -8.43 13.91
C PRO A 186 -2.46 -8.38 13.23
N VAL A 187 -1.90 -7.18 13.13
CA VAL A 187 -0.54 -6.94 12.64
C VAL A 187 0.34 -6.73 13.87
N GLY A 188 1.17 -7.74 14.18
CA GLY A 188 2.04 -7.71 15.34
C GLY A 188 3.28 -6.80 15.13
N PRO A 189 3.92 -6.34 16.22
CA PRO A 189 5.14 -5.54 16.15
C PRO A 189 6.29 -6.21 15.38
N SER A 190 6.36 -7.54 15.39
CA SER A 190 7.36 -8.29 14.62
C SER A 190 7.17 -8.16 13.11
N THR A 191 5.92 -8.22 12.62
CA THR A 191 5.61 -7.97 11.21
C THR A 191 5.98 -6.54 10.83
N VAL A 192 5.62 -5.55 11.65
CA VAL A 192 5.98 -4.14 11.42
C VAL A 192 7.49 -3.96 11.33
N ARG A 193 8.25 -4.55 12.26
CA ARG A 193 9.71 -4.48 12.26
C ARG A 193 10.32 -5.11 11.00
N ARG A 194 9.84 -6.29 10.57
CA ARG A 194 10.30 -6.92 9.31
C ARG A 194 10.06 -6.03 8.09
N ILE A 195 8.89 -5.39 8.01
CA ILE A 195 8.59 -4.46 6.90
C ILE A 195 9.58 -3.29 6.94
N LEU A 196 9.80 -2.70 8.12
CA LEU A 196 10.73 -1.60 8.28
C LEU A 196 12.16 -2.01 7.89
N ASP A 197 12.65 -3.14 8.40
CA ASP A 197 14.00 -3.64 8.14
C ASP A 197 14.21 -3.97 6.65
N ILE A 198 13.24 -4.58 5.98
CA ILE A 198 13.39 -5.02 4.59
C ILE A 198 13.06 -3.88 3.62
N LEU A 199 11.92 -3.22 3.79
CA LEU A 199 11.36 -2.25 2.84
C LEU A 199 11.71 -0.80 3.17
N GLY A 200 12.22 -0.51 4.38
CA GLY A 200 12.59 0.84 4.79
C GLY A 200 11.40 1.76 5.05
N CYS A 201 10.19 1.21 5.17
CA CYS A 201 8.97 1.97 5.39
C CYS A 201 8.03 1.31 6.40
N LEU A 202 7.04 2.06 6.88
CA LEU A 202 5.99 1.51 7.75
C LEU A 202 4.78 1.11 6.91
N PRO A 203 4.16 -0.05 7.21
CA PRO A 203 2.89 -0.38 6.60
C PRO A 203 1.81 0.62 6.97
N THR A 204 0.79 0.71 6.14
CA THR A 204 -0.50 1.24 6.57
C THR A 204 -1.31 0.08 7.08
N VAL A 205 -1.57 0.07 8.38
CA VAL A 205 -2.48 -0.93 8.96
C VAL A 205 -3.90 -0.37 8.88
N ARG A 206 -4.90 -1.23 8.73
CA ARG A 206 -6.30 -0.84 8.70
C ARG A 206 -7.19 -1.89 9.33
N PHE A 207 -8.38 -1.46 9.69
CA PHE A 207 -9.43 -2.32 10.20
C PHE A 207 -10.74 -2.06 9.47
N GLY A 208 -11.49 -3.14 9.30
CA GLY A 208 -12.84 -3.16 8.73
C GLY A 208 -13.23 -4.60 8.41
N SER A 209 -14.44 -4.80 7.91
CA SER A 209 -14.96 -6.12 7.59
C SER A 209 -15.64 -6.11 6.23
N THR A 210 -16.13 -7.28 5.81
CA THR A 210 -16.95 -7.39 4.60
C THR A 210 -18.20 -6.51 4.72
N GLU A 211 -18.84 -6.50 5.91
CA GLU A 211 -20.04 -5.74 6.25
C GLU A 211 -19.87 -4.22 6.21
N THR A 212 -18.64 -3.73 6.18
CA THR A 212 -18.32 -2.29 6.14
C THR A 212 -17.69 -1.88 4.82
N CYS A 213 -17.80 -2.70 3.77
CA CYS A 213 -17.12 -2.47 2.49
C CYS A 213 -15.63 -2.20 2.71
N LEU A 214 -14.96 -3.16 3.33
CA LEU A 214 -13.53 -3.22 3.58
C LEU A 214 -12.96 -2.40 4.74
N GLN A 215 -13.10 -1.08 4.73
CA GLN A 215 -12.32 -0.19 5.61
C GLN A 215 -13.20 0.73 6.44
N VAL A 216 -12.92 0.75 7.74
CA VAL A 216 -13.51 1.65 8.73
C VAL A 216 -12.49 2.65 9.25
N MET A 217 -11.28 2.18 9.53
CA MET A 217 -10.22 2.98 10.16
C MET A 217 -8.84 2.50 9.73
N GLY A 218 -7.84 3.38 9.86
CA GLY A 218 -6.50 3.21 9.30
C GLY A 218 -5.45 3.99 10.10
N THR A 219 -4.20 3.52 10.16
CA THR A 219 -3.10 4.35 10.65
C THR A 219 -2.93 5.53 9.70
N PRO A 220 -2.66 6.75 10.19
CA PRO A 220 -2.44 7.91 9.33
C PRO A 220 -1.49 7.58 8.17
N HIS A 221 -1.90 7.94 6.95
CA HIS A 221 -1.06 7.85 5.77
C HIS A 221 -0.21 9.11 5.68
N GLU A 222 0.88 9.11 6.43
CA GLU A 222 1.96 10.09 6.25
C GLU A 222 3.03 9.44 5.38
N SER A 223 3.77 10.24 4.58
CA SER A 223 4.71 9.75 3.57
C SER A 223 5.60 8.65 4.15
N ASN A 224 5.60 7.49 3.49
CA ASN A 224 6.25 6.25 3.94
C ASN A 224 7.79 6.33 3.97
N ALA A 225 8.37 7.48 3.59
CA ALA A 225 9.79 7.80 3.73
C ALA A 225 9.98 8.88 4.82
N PRO A 226 11.03 8.78 5.65
CA PRO A 226 11.54 9.94 6.35
C PRO A 226 11.93 10.97 5.28
N ARG A 227 11.25 12.13 5.26
CA ARG A 227 11.57 13.20 4.30
C ARG A 227 12.99 13.76 4.49
N ASP A 228 13.62 13.47 5.63
CA ASP A 228 14.94 13.99 6.01
C ASP A 228 16.05 12.92 6.10
N ALA A 229 15.80 11.67 5.70
CA ALA A 229 16.85 10.62 5.71
C ALA A 229 17.77 10.65 4.48
N GLY A 230 17.92 11.81 3.84
CA GLY A 230 18.89 12.03 2.76
C GLY A 230 20.32 11.73 3.20
N ASP A 231 20.64 11.94 4.48
CA ASP A 231 21.99 11.72 5.00
C ASP A 231 22.12 10.49 5.91
N ALA A 232 21.08 10.11 6.66
CA ALA A 232 21.16 8.97 7.60
C ALA A 232 21.24 7.59 6.93
N LEU A 233 20.85 7.49 5.64
CA LEU A 233 20.94 6.26 4.84
C LEU A 233 22.16 6.25 3.89
N SER A 234 23.01 7.27 3.96
CA SER A 234 24.33 7.28 3.29
C SER A 234 25.37 6.45 4.06
N GLY A 235 25.11 6.18 5.35
CA GLY A 235 25.88 5.26 6.19
C GLY A 235 25.52 3.81 5.88
N ASP A 236 26.43 3.13 5.19
CA ASP A 236 26.50 1.70 4.93
C ASP A 236 25.16 1.00 4.60
N ARG A 237 24.87 0.96 3.29
CA ARG A 237 23.59 0.56 2.66
C ARG A 237 23.14 -0.89 2.91
N ASP A 238 23.97 -1.67 3.61
CA ASP A 238 23.73 -3.08 3.98
C ASP A 238 23.41 -3.28 5.47
N THR A 239 23.36 -2.21 6.27
CA THR A 239 23.06 -2.34 7.71
C THR A 239 21.55 -2.47 7.94
N PRO A 240 21.05 -3.50 8.66
CA PRO A 240 19.70 -3.50 9.20
C PRO A 240 19.48 -2.24 10.05
N LEU A 241 18.23 -1.75 10.17
CA LEU A 241 17.86 -0.61 11.03
C LEU A 241 17.96 -0.96 12.54
N LYS A 242 18.97 -1.74 12.94
CA LYS A 242 19.34 -1.98 14.32
C LYS A 242 19.97 -0.70 14.87
N GLY A 243 19.21 0.02 15.69
CA GLY A 243 19.76 1.11 16.51
C GLY A 243 19.36 2.53 16.10
N ILE A 244 18.42 2.72 15.16
CA ILE A 244 17.82 4.06 14.98
C ILE A 244 16.98 4.38 16.22
N ASN A 245 17.35 5.43 16.95
CA ASN A 245 16.52 5.90 18.04
C ASN A 245 15.24 6.52 17.48
N LEU A 246 14.11 6.28 18.14
CA LEU A 246 12.82 6.86 17.74
C LEU A 246 12.89 8.39 17.59
N SER A 247 13.77 9.06 18.33
CA SER A 247 14.04 10.49 18.25
C SER A 247 14.53 10.96 16.88
N ASP A 248 15.22 10.09 16.15
CA ASP A 248 15.91 10.42 14.89
C ASP A 248 14.97 10.30 13.68
N LEU A 249 13.75 9.81 13.91
CA LEU A 249 12.70 9.68 12.91
C LEU A 249 11.85 10.94 12.86
N SER A 250 11.28 11.24 11.70
CA SER A 250 10.40 12.41 11.56
C SER A 250 9.23 12.35 12.55
N PRO A 251 8.73 13.50 13.06
CA PRO A 251 7.62 13.54 14.00
C PRO A 251 6.37 12.78 13.51
N ALA A 252 6.16 12.80 12.19
CA ALA A 252 5.13 12.04 11.49
C ALA A 252 5.30 10.52 11.67
N PHE A 253 6.49 10.03 11.33
CA PHE A 253 6.85 8.62 11.45
C PHE A 253 6.75 8.14 12.91
N GLN A 254 7.18 8.96 13.88
CA GLN A 254 7.02 8.68 15.30
C GLN A 254 5.55 8.60 15.73
N ARG A 255 4.66 9.46 15.22
CA ARG A 255 3.21 9.38 15.49
C ARG A 255 2.64 8.06 14.99
N LYS A 256 3.00 7.64 13.78
CA LYS A 256 2.54 6.36 13.20
C LYS A 256 2.97 5.17 14.07
N ILE A 257 4.22 5.15 14.56
CA ILE A 257 4.71 4.13 15.49
C ILE A 257 3.90 4.13 16.78
N ARG A 258 3.70 5.30 17.42
CA ARG A 258 2.91 5.41 18.65
C ARG A 258 1.47 4.91 18.47
N CYS A 259 0.84 5.16 17.32
CA CYS A 259 -0.48 4.62 17.01
C CYS A 259 -0.49 3.10 16.91
N MET A 260 0.57 2.50 16.36
CA MET A 260 0.70 1.03 16.29
C MET A 260 0.95 0.42 17.68
N GLU A 261 1.66 1.12 18.57
CA GLU A 261 1.98 0.65 19.93
C GLU A 261 0.81 0.78 20.92
N ARG A 262 0.05 1.90 20.87
CA ARG A 262 -0.94 2.26 21.90
C ARG A 262 -2.36 1.74 21.64
N GLY A 263 -2.61 1.11 20.50
CA GLY A 263 -3.98 0.82 20.07
C GLY A 263 -4.67 2.04 19.45
N TRP A 264 -5.77 1.79 18.73
CA TRP A 264 -6.28 2.68 17.69
C TRP A 264 -7.48 3.49 18.19
N GLY A 265 -7.41 4.81 18.13
CA GLY A 265 -8.53 5.69 18.51
C GLY A 265 -8.90 6.65 17.38
N HIS A 266 -9.73 6.22 16.43
CA HIS A 266 -10.39 7.11 15.46
C HIS A 266 -11.85 6.65 15.26
N GLY A 267 -12.78 7.60 15.15
CA GLY A 267 -14.21 7.35 14.98
C GLY A 267 -14.58 6.80 13.60
N TYR A 268 -15.60 5.95 13.57
CA TYR A 268 -16.17 5.31 12.38
C TYR A 268 -16.73 6.34 11.38
N LYS A 269 -16.35 6.25 10.10
CA LYS A 269 -16.90 7.04 8.98
C LYS A 269 -17.34 6.16 7.79
N GLY A 270 -17.90 4.99 8.04
CA GLY A 270 -18.34 4.07 6.97
C GLY A 270 -19.86 4.10 6.74
N GLU A 271 -20.31 3.69 5.55
CA GLU A 271 -21.70 3.22 5.38
C GLU A 271 -21.82 1.77 5.83
N LYS A 272 -22.92 1.44 6.51
CA LYS A 272 -23.22 0.05 6.90
C LYS A 272 -23.75 -0.72 5.69
N CYS A 273 -23.42 -2.01 5.55
CA CYS A 273 -24.01 -2.88 4.53
C CYS A 273 -25.54 -2.89 4.57
N GLY A 274 -26.15 -3.31 3.46
CA GLY A 274 -27.61 -3.49 3.34
C GLY A 274 -28.18 -4.66 4.14
N GLY A 275 -27.34 -5.35 4.92
CA GLY A 275 -27.68 -6.56 5.68
C GLY A 275 -27.11 -7.84 5.06
N TYR A 276 -27.54 -8.98 5.60
CA TYR A 276 -27.21 -10.30 5.07
C TYR A 276 -28.29 -10.76 4.08
N TYR A 277 -27.88 -11.48 3.04
CA TYR A 277 -28.73 -12.24 2.12
C TYR A 277 -29.21 -13.52 2.79
#